data_AF-A0A932ZJH2-F1
#
_entry.id   AF-A0A932ZJH2-F1
#
_cell.length_a   1.000
_cell.length_b   1.000
_cell.length_c   1.000
_cell.angle_alpha   90.00
_cell.angle_beta   90.00
_cell.angle_gamma   90.00
#
_symmetry.space_group_name_H-M   'P 1'
#
loop_
_entity.id
_entity.type
_entity.pdbx_description
1 polymer ?
#
loop_
_entity_poly.entity_id
_entity_poly.type
_entity_poly.pdbx_seq_one_letter_code
_entity_poly.pdbx_strand_id
1 'polypeptide(L)'
;MKATTIKVENPLLDELQAIKPTEQSLSAFIRDILDGEIRRVKLIHAADQYTDFLSKHPEEAECLSRWEEAPLGDAPRQKKKKGTP
;
A
#
# COMPACT_ATOMS: atom_id res chain seq x y z
N MET A 1 11.93 18.76 12.72
CA MET A 1 12.35 18.02 11.51
C MET A 1 13.76 18.46 11.12
N LYS A 2 14.69 17.54 10.87
CA LYS A 2 16.01 17.88 10.30
C LYS A 2 15.88 17.92 8.78
N ALA A 3 16.25 19.04 8.16
CA ALA A 3 16.32 19.12 6.71
C ALA A 3 17.58 18.40 6.22
N THR A 4 17.43 17.56 5.21
CA THR A 4 18.53 16.84 4.55
C THR A 4 18.44 17.11 3.06
N THR A 5 19.57 17.43 2.44
CA THR A 5 19.65 17.71 0.99
C THR A 5 20.07 16.44 0.27
N ILE A 6 19.29 16.04 -0.73
CA ILE A 6 19.61 14.93 -1.64
C ILE A 6 19.87 15.54 -3.01
N LYS A 7 21.00 15.19 -3.63
CA LYS A 7 21.28 15.57 -5.02
C LYS A 7 20.54 14.63 -5.94
N VAL A 8 19.86 15.21 -6.93
CA VAL A 8 19.18 14.49 -8.01
C VAL A 8 19.57 15.14 -9.33
N GLU A 9 19.51 14.36 -10.40
CA GLU A 9 19.73 14.89 -11.75
C GLU A 9 18.61 15.86 -12.13
N ASN A 10 18.94 16.92 -12.88
CA ASN A 10 17.97 17.94 -13.27
C ASN A 10 16.74 17.36 -14.01
N PRO A 11 16.86 16.40 -14.94
CA PRO A 11 15.70 15.81 -15.59
C PRO A 11 14.73 15.16 -14.60
N LEU A 12 15.25 14.50 -13.55
CA LEU A 12 14.42 13.89 -12.52
C LEU A 12 13.70 14.94 -11.67
N LEU A 13 14.37 16.06 -11.36
CA LEU A 13 13.74 17.17 -10.66
C LEU A 13 12.58 17.77 -11.46
N ASP A 14 12.77 17.94 -12.77
CA ASP A 14 11.76 18.50 -13.67
C ASP A 14 10.53 17.59 -13.75
N GLU A 15 10.74 16.27 -13.88
CA GLU A 15 9.66 15.28 -13.84
C GLU A 15 8.90 15.32 -12.51
N LEU A 16 9.61 15.34 -11.38
CA LEU A 16 9.00 15.42 -10.05
C LEU A 16 8.16 16.70 -9.89
N GLN A 17 8.61 17.83 -10.44
CA GLN A 17 7.84 19.07 -10.40
C GLN A 17 6.59 19.01 -11.28
N ALA A 18 6.67 18.35 -12.45
CA ALA A 18 5.56 18.23 -13.38
C ALA A 18 4.42 17.36 -12.84
N ILE A 19 4.73 16.29 -12.09
CA ILE A 19 3.72 15.34 -11.58
C ILE A 19 3.18 15.72 -10.20
N LYS A 20 3.89 16.59 -9.46
CA LYS A 20 3.53 16.99 -8.11
C LYS A 20 2.18 17.74 -8.10
N PRO A 21 1.22 17.38 -7.22
CA PRO A 21 0.00 18.16 -7.03
C PRO A 21 0.30 19.63 -6.70
N THR A 22 -0.50 20.56 -7.24
CA THR A 22 -0.27 22.00 -7.05
C THR A 22 -0.30 22.43 -5.58
N GLU A 23 -1.12 21.76 -4.78
CA GLU A 23 -1.32 22.05 -3.35
C GLU A 23 -0.19 21.54 -2.43
N GLN A 24 0.68 20.65 -2.93
CA GLN A 24 1.73 20.04 -2.13
C GLN A 24 3.10 20.70 -2.37
N SER A 25 3.95 20.75 -1.34
CA SER A 25 5.36 21.09 -1.54
C SER A 25 6.14 19.91 -2.11
N LEU A 26 7.24 20.18 -2.82
CA LEU A 26 8.07 19.10 -3.40
C LEU A 26 8.57 18.12 -2.32
N SER A 27 8.97 18.63 -1.16
CA SER A 27 9.40 17.78 -0.05
C SER A 27 8.28 16.94 0.56
N ALA A 28 7.03 17.43 0.55
CA ALA A 28 5.88 16.64 0.99
C ALA A 28 5.59 15.51 -0.01
N PHE A 29 5.55 15.84 -1.30
CA PHE A 29 5.33 14.88 -2.35
C PHE A 29 6.40 13.77 -2.41
N ILE A 30 7.68 14.14 -2.30
CA ILE A 30 8.78 13.16 -2.24
C ILE A 30 8.65 12.27 -1.00
N ARG A 31 8.26 12.82 0.16
CA ARG A 31 8.03 12.01 1.37
C ARG A 31 6.94 10.97 1.13
N ASP A 32 5.81 11.37 0.55
CA ASP A 32 4.69 10.47 0.31
C ASP A 32 5.09 9.33 -0.66
N ILE A 33 5.86 9.63 -1.70
CA ILE A 33 6.42 8.63 -2.61
C ILE A 33 7.33 7.65 -1.85
N LEU A 34 8.27 8.17 -1.06
CA LEU A 34 9.24 7.35 -0.33
C LEU A 34 8.53 6.48 0.72
N ASP A 35 7.57 7.02 1.46
CA ASP A 35 6.77 6.26 2.42
C ASP A 35 5.94 5.17 1.71
N GLY A 36 5.41 5.47 0.54
CA GLY A 36 4.72 4.51 -0.31
C GLY A 36 5.63 3.35 -0.72
N GLU A 37 6.82 3.64 -1.24
CA GLU A 37 7.76 2.60 -1.68
C GLU A 37 8.31 1.78 -0.50
N ILE A 38 8.60 2.41 0.63
CA ILE A 38 9.03 1.70 1.85
C ILE A 38 7.94 0.71 2.29
N ARG A 39 6.65 1.13 2.28
CA ARG A 39 5.54 0.22 2.59
C ARG A 39 5.44 -0.92 1.58
N ARG A 40 5.59 -0.62 0.29
CA ARG A 40 5.54 -1.63 -0.78
C ARG A 40 6.64 -2.68 -0.59
N VAL A 41 7.88 -2.27 -0.37
CA VAL A 41 9.01 -3.16 -0.13
C VAL A 41 8.78 -4.01 1.13
N LYS A 42 8.29 -3.41 2.21
CA LYS A 42 7.96 -4.16 3.44
C LYS A 42 6.88 -5.23 3.20
N LEU A 43 5.85 -4.91 2.43
CA LEU A 43 4.78 -5.86 2.10
C LEU A 43 5.28 -7.02 1.25
N ILE A 44 6.13 -6.75 0.25
CA ILE A 44 6.77 -7.79 -0.56
C ILE A 44 7.59 -8.71 0.34
N HIS A 45 8.43 -8.15 1.20
CA HIS A 45 9.26 -8.95 2.09
C HIS A 45 8.43 -9.77 3.09
N ALA A 46 7.35 -9.19 3.63
CA ALA A 46 6.45 -9.91 4.52
C ALA A 46 5.72 -11.06 3.80
N ALA A 47 5.33 -10.86 2.55
CA ALA A 47 4.72 -11.90 1.73
C ALA A 47 5.71 -13.05 1.46
N ASP A 48 6.96 -12.74 1.13
CA ASP A 48 8.02 -13.75 0.95
C ASP A 48 8.24 -14.55 2.24
N GLN A 49 8.38 -13.85 3.37
CA GLN A 49 8.54 -14.47 4.68
C GLN A 49 7.36 -15.37 5.07
N TYR A 50 6.13 -14.94 4.76
CA TYR A 50 4.93 -15.71 5.05
C TYR A 50 4.82 -16.95 4.14
N THR A 51 5.19 -16.81 2.87
CA THR A 51 5.28 -17.95 1.93
C THR A 51 6.27 -19.00 2.43
N ASP A 52 7.46 -18.56 2.86
CA ASP A 52 8.47 -19.42 3.46
C ASP A 52 7.98 -20.07 4.76
N PHE A 53 7.22 -19.34 5.57
CA PHE A 53 6.62 -19.85 6.80
C PHE A 53 5.61 -20.97 6.50
N LEU A 54 4.69 -20.76 5.56
CA LEU A 54 3.70 -21.77 5.18
C LEU A 54 4.36 -23.06 4.65
N SER A 55 5.50 -22.95 3.95
CA SER A 55 6.25 -24.13 3.49
C SER A 55 6.80 -25.00 4.64
N LYS A 56 7.00 -24.40 5.82
CA LYS A 56 7.54 -25.04 7.03
C LYS A 56 6.44 -25.46 8.01
N HIS A 57 5.22 -24.95 7.83
CA HIS A 57 4.08 -25.09 8.73
C HIS A 57 2.84 -25.54 7.95
N PRO A 58 2.74 -26.83 7.58
CA PRO A 58 1.65 -27.35 6.77
C PRO A 58 0.27 -27.18 7.43
N GLU A 59 0.20 -27.17 8.76
CA GLU A 59 -1.01 -26.90 9.53
C GLU A 59 -1.56 -25.48 9.28
N GLU A 60 -0.67 -24.50 9.16
CA GLU A 60 -1.05 -23.11 8.86
C GLU A 60 -1.45 -22.96 7.39
N ALA A 61 -0.81 -23.70 6.48
CA ALA A 61 -1.22 -23.75 5.08
C ALA A 61 -2.62 -24.35 4.92
N GLU A 62 -2.91 -25.47 5.61
CA GLU A 62 -4.25 -26.08 5.60
C GLU A 62 -5.30 -25.15 6.21
N CYS A 63 -4.97 -24.49 7.33
CA CYS A 63 -5.82 -23.47 7.93
C CYS A 63 -6.14 -22.37 6.91
N LEU A 64 -5.12 -21.81 6.26
CA LEU A 64 -5.28 -20.75 5.26
C LEU A 64 -6.16 -21.20 4.08
N SER A 65 -5.94 -22.39 3.54
CA SER A 65 -6.78 -22.95 2.46
C SER A 65 -8.25 -23.06 2.87
N ARG A 66 -8.52 -23.49 4.12
CA ARG A 66 -9.89 -23.53 4.63
C ARG A 66 -10.54 -22.15 4.74
N TRP A 67 -9.77 -21.12 5.06
CA TRP A 67 -10.25 -19.74 5.07
C TRP A 67 -10.52 -19.20 3.66
N GLU A 68 -9.70 -19.57 2.68
CA GLU A 68 -9.87 -19.18 1.28
C GLU A 68 -11.13 -19.82 0.65
N GLU A 69 -11.42 -21.06 1.00
CA GLU A 69 -12.62 -21.79 0.56
C GLU A 69 -13.88 -21.43 1.34
N ALA A 70 -13.76 -20.65 2.41
CA ALA A 70 -14.90 -20.31 3.26
C ALA A 70 -15.93 -19.50 2.46
N PRO A 71 -17.23 -19.86 2.50
CA PRO A 71 -18.25 -19.14 1.77
C PRO A 71 -18.33 -17.69 2.25
N LEU A 72 -18.06 -16.75 1.34
CA LEU A 72 -18.32 -15.33 1.59
C LEU A 72 -19.83 -15.16 1.81
N GLY A 73 -20.21 -14.60 2.96
CA GLY A 73 -21.61 -14.33 3.26
C GLY A 73 -22.25 -13.33 2.29
N ASP A 74 -23.55 -13.10 2.47
CA ASP A 74 -24.29 -12.13 1.66
C ASP A 74 -23.63 -10.74 1.65
N ALA A 75 -23.65 -10.10 0.49
CA ALA A 75 -23.18 -8.73 0.35
C ALA A 75 -23.84 -7.81 1.39
N PRO A 76 -23.09 -6.88 2.00
CA PRO A 76 -23.63 -6.00 3.03
C PRO A 76 -24.85 -5.24 2.52
N ARG A 77 -25.95 -5.27 3.29
CA ARG A 77 -27.23 -4.64 2.91
C ARG A 77 -27.02 -3.17 2.57
N GLN A 78 -27.27 -2.79 1.32
CA GLN A 78 -27.19 -1.40 0.90
C GLN A 78 -28.27 -0.59 1.65
N LYS A 79 -27.84 0.39 2.45
CA LYS A 79 -28.74 1.34 3.08
C LYS A 79 -29.38 2.19 1.97
N LYS A 80 -30.68 2.03 1.74
CA LYS A 80 -31.46 2.96 0.90
C LYS A 80 -31.30 4.35 1.51
N LYS A 81 -30.66 5.28 0.78
CA LYS A 81 -30.71 6.70 1.12
C LYS A 81 -32.19 7.10 1.12
N LYS A 82 -32.74 7.43 2.29
CA LYS A 82 -34.04 8.11 2.38
C LYS A 82 -33.92 9.38 1.56
N GLY A 83 -34.63 9.44 0.43
CA GLY A 83 -34.82 10.69 -0.31
C GLY A 83 -35.49 11.68 0.63
N THR A 84 -34.81 12.78 0.89
CA THR A 84 -35.41 13.97 1.49
C THR A 84 -36.30 14.61 0.41
N PRO A 85 -37.59 14.90 0.71
CA PRO A 85 -38.44 15.67 -0.18
C PRO A 85 -37.98 17.12 -0.32
#